data_AF-A0A9E5NEN4-F1
#
_entry.id   AF-A0A9E5NEN4-F1
#
_cell.length_a   1.000
_cell.length_b   1.000
_cell.length_c   1.000
_cell.angle_alpha   90.00
_cell.angle_beta   90.00
_cell.angle_gamma   90.00
#
_symmetry.space_group_name_H-M   'P 1'
#
loop_
_entity.id
_entity.type
_entity.pdbx_description
1 polymer ?
#
loop_
_entity_poly.entity_id
_entity_poly.type
_entity_poly.pdbx_seq_one_letter_code
_entity_poly.pdbx_strand_id
1 'polypeptide(L)'
;MMRGRKSMAVAVRDPSGKIVLHSEPLSGAIYDSVWRKLPFVRGLLVLWDTLNLGTRTLMYSANVALSEDEVELSTPAILVTLILSLALGVALFFVLPLVLVGLVDRFISSDLLSNLFEGLIRLSILLLYLFLVGLVPDIRRVFAYHGAEHKTIDAFESGAPLDAEGISAHSTAHARCGTSFLLIVVLLSVLIFAFFGRPPLVWRIVSRLLLIPVIAGISYEFVRFAASHSHNPAVRAAVLPGMALQSLTTREPDESMLEVAVAALKPVLVSDGVLEEGE
;
A
#
# COMPACT_ATOMS: atom_id res chain seq x y z
N MET A 1 -0.02 -4.64 10.96
CA MET A 1 -0.48 -5.98 10.53
C MET A 1 0.71 -6.64 9.88
N MET A 2 0.99 -7.90 10.19
CA MET A 2 2.03 -8.69 9.55
C MET A 2 1.37 -9.82 8.78
N ARG A 3 1.82 -10.05 7.54
CA ARG A 3 1.29 -11.09 6.65
C ARG A 3 2.40 -12.07 6.30
N GLY A 4 2.25 -13.32 6.71
CA GLY A 4 3.16 -14.40 6.37
C GLY A 4 2.70 -15.22 5.17
N ARG A 5 3.26 -16.41 5.04
CA ARG A 5 2.90 -17.37 4.00
C ARG A 5 1.64 -18.15 4.36
N LYS A 6 1.49 -18.52 5.64
CA LYS A 6 0.38 -19.34 6.14
C LYS A 6 -0.62 -18.61 7.03
N SER A 7 -0.23 -17.51 7.67
CA SER A 7 -1.08 -16.77 8.60
C SER A 7 -0.85 -15.25 8.48
N MET A 8 -1.79 -14.49 9.04
CA MET A 8 -1.60 -13.08 9.33
C MET A 8 -1.79 -12.82 10.82
N ALA A 9 -1.16 -11.76 11.31
CA ALA A 9 -1.39 -11.27 12.65
C ALA A 9 -1.52 -9.74 12.68
N VAL A 10 -2.38 -9.24 13.55
CA VAL A 10 -2.47 -7.82 13.90
C VAL A 10 -2.30 -7.69 15.41
N ALA A 11 -1.43 -6.78 15.81
CA ALA A 11 -1.28 -6.34 17.18
C ALA A 11 -1.80 -4.89 17.28
N VAL A 12 -2.58 -4.60 18.31
CA VAL A 12 -3.15 -3.28 18.59
C VAL A 12 -2.93 -2.99 20.06
N ARG A 13 -2.52 -1.77 20.40
CA ARG A 13 -2.44 -1.33 21.80
C ARG A 13 -3.78 -0.74 22.20
N ASP A 14 -4.43 -1.35 23.19
CA ASP A 14 -5.72 -0.89 23.71
C ASP A 14 -5.55 0.39 24.58
N PRO A 15 -6.65 1.05 24.98
CA PRO A 15 -6.58 2.23 25.85
C PRO A 15 -5.95 1.97 27.23
N SER A 16 -5.88 0.72 27.70
CA SER A 16 -5.19 0.34 28.95
C SER A 16 -3.67 0.23 28.77
N GLY A 17 -3.18 0.30 27.53
CA GLY A 17 -1.77 0.17 27.17
C GLY A 17 -1.33 -1.27 26.86
N LYS A 18 -2.24 -2.24 26.95
CA LYS A 18 -1.96 -3.66 26.68
C LYS A 18 -2.01 -3.93 25.18
N ILE A 19 -1.09 -4.77 24.69
CA ILE A 19 -1.10 -5.24 23.31
C ILE A 19 -2.09 -6.40 23.18
N VAL A 20 -3.13 -6.21 22.37
CA VAL A 20 -4.10 -7.23 21.98
C VAL A 20 -3.69 -7.78 20.62
N LEU A 21 -3.56 -9.10 20.56
CA LEU A 21 -3.15 -9.82 19.36
C LEU A 21 -4.35 -10.55 18.75
N HIS A 22 -4.51 -10.44 17.44
CA HIS A 22 -5.41 -11.25 16.66
C HIS A 22 -4.67 -11.89 15.49
N SER A 23 -4.74 -13.21 15.39
CA SER A 23 -4.12 -13.99 14.33
C SER A 23 -5.14 -14.89 13.65
N GLU A 24 -5.08 -14.97 12.32
CA GLU A 24 -5.91 -15.88 11.53
C GLU A 24 -5.10 -16.58 10.44
N PRO A 25 -5.42 -17.84 10.11
CA PRO A 25 -4.78 -18.54 9.01
C PRO A 25 -5.18 -17.93 7.66
N LEU A 26 -4.22 -17.84 6.75
CA LEU A 26 -4.42 -17.47 5.35
C LEU A 26 -4.80 -18.73 4.55
N SER A 27 -5.97 -19.29 4.83
CA SER A 27 -6.49 -20.51 4.21
C SER A 27 -7.73 -20.24 3.36
N GLY A 28 -7.98 -21.09 2.36
CA GLY A 28 -9.22 -21.08 1.57
C GLY A 28 -9.02 -20.89 0.06
N ALA A 29 -10.17 -20.75 -0.64
CA ALA A 29 -10.25 -20.86 -2.10
C ALA A 29 -9.36 -19.90 -2.90
N ILE A 30 -9.00 -18.73 -2.35
CA ILE A 30 -8.07 -17.79 -2.97
C ILE A 30 -6.62 -18.29 -2.87
N TYR A 31 -6.26 -18.86 -1.71
CA TYR A 31 -4.91 -19.30 -1.39
C TYR A 31 -4.54 -20.61 -2.08
N ASP A 32 -5.51 -21.50 -2.26
CA ASP A 32 -5.39 -22.79 -2.95
C ASP A 32 -5.68 -22.71 -4.46
N SER A 33 -5.99 -21.51 -4.96
CA SER A 33 -6.42 -21.29 -6.33
C SER A 33 -5.31 -21.48 -7.37
N VAL A 34 -5.63 -22.13 -8.50
CA VAL A 34 -4.75 -22.17 -9.68
C VAL A 34 -4.51 -20.78 -10.25
N TRP A 35 -5.49 -19.88 -10.13
CA TRP A 35 -5.42 -18.50 -10.62
C TRP A 35 -4.32 -17.67 -9.95
N ARG A 36 -3.89 -18.04 -8.73
CA ARG A 36 -2.76 -17.42 -8.02
C ARG A 36 -1.41 -17.69 -8.69
N LYS A 37 -1.32 -18.72 -9.55
CA LYS A 37 -0.09 -19.04 -10.29
C LYS A 37 0.00 -18.27 -11.60
N LEU A 38 -1.12 -17.89 -12.20
CA LEU A 38 -1.19 -17.22 -13.49
C LEU A 38 -0.64 -15.79 -13.42
N PRO A 39 0.34 -15.42 -14.27
CA PRO A 39 0.84 -14.05 -14.36
C PRO A 39 -0.28 -13.04 -14.66
N PHE A 40 -0.13 -11.80 -14.18
CA PHE A 40 -1.08 -10.69 -14.28
C PHE A 40 -2.37 -10.87 -13.48
N VAL A 41 -3.00 -12.05 -13.54
CA VAL A 41 -4.22 -12.39 -12.79
C VAL A 41 -3.93 -12.51 -11.30
N ARG A 42 -2.81 -13.16 -10.93
CA ARG A 42 -2.41 -13.30 -9.53
C ARG A 42 -2.23 -11.98 -8.81
N GLY A 43 -1.77 -10.94 -9.52
CA GLY A 43 -1.61 -9.61 -8.94
C GLY A 43 -2.94 -9.04 -8.49
N LEU A 44 -3.97 -9.16 -9.33
CA LEU A 44 -5.33 -8.73 -8.98
C LEU A 44 -5.89 -9.48 -7.77
N LEU A 45 -5.68 -10.80 -7.72
CA LEU A 45 -6.12 -11.62 -6.59
C LEU A 45 -5.42 -11.22 -5.29
N VAL A 46 -4.10 -11.02 -5.32
CA VAL A 46 -3.32 -10.61 -4.13
C VAL A 46 -3.68 -9.19 -3.69
N LEU A 47 -3.92 -8.26 -4.62
CA LEU A 47 -4.35 -6.91 -4.31
C LEU A 47 -5.75 -6.90 -3.68
N TRP A 48 -6.69 -7.66 -4.24
CA TRP A 48 -8.03 -7.82 -3.68
C TRP A 48 -8.00 -8.39 -2.26
N ASP A 49 -7.25 -9.47 -2.09
CA ASP A 49 -7.07 -10.13 -0.80
C ASP A 49 -6.42 -9.20 0.24
N THR A 50 -5.37 -8.47 -0.15
CA THR A 50 -4.71 -7.49 0.74
C THR A 50 -5.64 -6.32 1.09
N LEU A 51 -6.46 -5.84 0.15
CA LEU A 51 -7.45 -4.79 0.40
C LEU A 51 -8.53 -5.25 1.40
N ASN A 52 -9.02 -6.48 1.24
CA ASN A 52 -10.00 -7.05 2.15
C ASN A 52 -9.43 -7.25 3.56
N LEU A 53 -8.26 -7.90 3.67
CA LEU A 53 -7.55 -8.07 4.95
C LEU A 53 -7.25 -6.71 5.59
N GLY A 54 -6.69 -5.77 4.83
CA GLY A 54 -6.41 -4.40 5.25
C GLY A 54 -7.63 -3.72 5.86
N THR A 55 -8.76 -3.76 5.16
CA THR A 55 -10.02 -3.14 5.63
C THR A 55 -10.51 -3.82 6.91
N ARG A 56 -10.54 -5.16 6.96
CA ARG A 56 -10.97 -5.91 8.16
C ARG A 56 -10.08 -5.60 9.37
N THR A 57 -8.78 -5.54 9.16
CA THR A 57 -7.82 -5.25 10.23
C THR A 57 -7.89 -3.81 10.71
N LEU A 58 -8.12 -2.85 9.80
CA LEU A 58 -8.36 -1.45 10.18
C LEU A 58 -9.62 -1.34 11.05
N MET A 59 -10.71 -2.00 10.65
CA MET A 59 -11.94 -2.04 11.44
C MET A 59 -11.73 -2.71 12.80
N TYR A 60 -10.98 -3.82 12.85
CA TYR A 60 -10.59 -4.45 14.11
C TYR A 60 -9.81 -3.48 15.00
N SER A 61 -8.80 -2.77 14.46
CA SER A 61 -8.01 -1.82 15.23
C SER A 61 -8.82 -0.65 15.75
N ALA A 62 -9.78 -0.16 14.96
CA ALA A 62 -10.71 0.88 15.40
C ALA A 62 -11.54 0.37 16.58
N ASN A 63 -12.14 -0.82 16.47
CA ASN A 63 -12.96 -1.40 17.54
C ASN A 63 -12.17 -1.65 18.84
N VAL A 64 -10.91 -2.07 18.75
CA VAL A 64 -10.05 -2.24 19.94
C VAL A 64 -9.64 -0.89 20.56
N ALA A 65 -9.57 0.17 19.76
CA ALA A 65 -9.22 1.51 20.22
C ALA A 65 -10.40 2.23 20.90
N LEU A 66 -11.64 1.83 20.63
CA LEU A 66 -12.83 2.37 21.30
C LEU A 66 -12.88 1.89 22.77
N SER A 67 -13.15 2.79 23.70
CA SER A 67 -13.48 2.43 25.10
C SER A 67 -14.91 1.88 25.21
N GLU A 68 -15.23 1.15 26.28
CA GLU A 68 -16.59 0.59 26.53
C GLU A 68 -17.72 1.65 26.43
N ASP A 69 -17.40 2.93 26.66
CA ASP A 69 -18.33 4.07 26.61
C ASP A 69 -18.47 4.71 25.20
N GLU A 70 -17.69 4.29 24.20
CA GLU A 70 -17.76 4.84 22.83
C GLU A 70 -18.67 4.00 21.92
N VAL A 71 -19.47 4.67 21.10
CA VAL A 71 -20.43 4.02 20.20
C VAL A 71 -19.70 3.25 19.10
N GLU A 72 -19.92 1.93 19.02
CA GLU A 72 -19.44 1.10 17.92
C GLU A 72 -19.85 1.71 16.57
N LEU A 73 -18.90 1.74 15.61
CA LEU A 73 -19.17 2.25 14.27
C LEU A 73 -20.26 1.41 13.60
N SER A 74 -21.44 2.00 13.39
CA SER A 74 -22.53 1.30 12.70
C SER A 74 -22.16 0.92 11.26
N THR A 75 -22.55 -0.29 10.83
CA THR A 75 -22.33 -0.80 9.46
C THR A 75 -22.74 0.19 8.35
N PRO A 76 -23.88 0.92 8.46
CA PRO A 76 -24.25 1.93 7.47
C PRO A 76 -23.27 3.10 7.39
N ALA A 77 -22.76 3.59 8.53
CA ALA A 77 -21.81 4.69 8.56
C ALA A 77 -20.47 4.31 7.90
N ILE A 78 -20.01 3.09 8.13
CA ILE A 78 -18.82 2.53 7.48
C ILE A 78 -19.03 2.47 5.96
N LEU A 79 -20.18 1.95 5.51
CA LEU A 79 -20.48 1.85 4.07
C LEU A 79 -20.53 3.22 3.39
N VAL A 80 -21.17 4.22 4.01
CA VAL A 80 -21.20 5.59 3.48
C VAL A 80 -19.80 6.18 3.38
N THR A 81 -18.98 6.00 4.42
CA THR A 81 -17.59 6.49 4.45
C THR A 81 -16.74 5.84 3.36
N LEU A 82 -16.91 4.53 3.15
CA LEU A 82 -16.22 3.79 2.08
C LEU A 82 -16.65 4.28 0.68
N ILE A 83 -17.95 4.48 0.44
CA ILE A 83 -18.43 4.99 -0.86
C ILE A 83 -17.92 6.41 -1.11
N LEU A 84 -18.00 7.29 -0.10
CA LEU A 84 -17.56 8.68 -0.22
C LEU A 84 -16.06 8.78 -0.46
N SER A 85 -15.25 8.03 0.30
CA SER A 85 -13.79 8.01 0.12
C SER A 85 -13.38 7.44 -1.24
N LEU A 86 -14.05 6.40 -1.72
CA LEU A 86 -13.83 5.86 -3.07
C LEU A 86 -14.20 6.89 -4.15
N ALA A 87 -15.36 7.54 -4.03
CA ALA A 87 -15.80 8.56 -4.97
C ALA A 87 -14.83 9.75 -5.01
N LEU A 88 -14.35 10.19 -3.84
CA LEU A 88 -13.34 11.25 -3.72
C LEU A 88 -12.02 10.81 -4.36
N GLY A 89 -11.59 9.56 -4.16
CA GLY A 89 -10.41 9.00 -4.81
C GLY A 89 -10.51 9.00 -6.33
N VAL A 90 -11.65 8.56 -6.88
CA VAL A 90 -11.91 8.60 -8.34
C VAL A 90 -11.90 10.04 -8.84
N ALA A 91 -12.56 10.96 -8.13
CA ALA A 91 -12.59 12.37 -8.50
C ALA A 91 -11.17 12.97 -8.50
N LEU A 92 -10.38 12.73 -7.46
CA LEU A 92 -9.06 13.32 -7.27
C LEU A 92 -8.00 12.75 -8.23
N PHE A 93 -7.98 11.43 -8.44
CA PHE A 93 -6.89 10.76 -9.17
C PHE A 93 -7.21 10.44 -10.63
N PHE A 94 -8.48 10.48 -11.03
CA PHE A 94 -8.89 10.20 -12.42
C PHE A 94 -9.56 11.40 -13.08
N VAL A 95 -10.57 12.00 -12.44
CA VAL A 95 -11.35 13.09 -13.06
C VAL A 95 -10.57 14.41 -13.04
N LEU A 96 -10.01 14.80 -11.89
CA LEU A 96 -9.31 16.07 -11.74
C LEU A 96 -8.12 16.24 -12.71
N PRO A 97 -7.21 15.26 -12.89
CA PRO A 97 -6.13 15.38 -13.87
C PRO A 97 -6.66 15.63 -15.29
N LEU A 98 -7.75 14.96 -15.68
CA LEU A 98 -8.37 15.16 -16.99
C LEU A 98 -8.94 16.55 -17.17
N VAL A 99 -9.62 17.09 -16.15
CA VAL A 99 -10.16 18.45 -16.19
C VAL A 99 -9.02 19.47 -16.31
N LEU A 100 -7.96 19.32 -15.51
CA LEU A 100 -6.80 20.23 -15.52
C LEU A 100 -6.08 20.21 -16.88
N VAL A 101 -5.92 19.03 -17.48
CA VAL A 101 -5.33 18.90 -18.82
C VAL A 101 -6.20 19.53 -19.88
N GLY A 102 -7.53 19.38 -19.78
CA GLY A 102 -8.46 20.04 -20.71
C GLY A 102 -8.31 21.57 -20.78
N LEU A 103 -7.85 22.21 -19.69
CA LEU A 103 -7.59 23.66 -19.67
C LEU A 103 -6.34 24.07 -20.45
N VAL A 104 -5.37 23.16 -20.59
CA VAL A 104 -4.10 23.37 -21.31
C VAL A 104 -4.09 22.73 -22.69
N ASP A 105 -4.99 21.79 -22.98
CA ASP A 105 -5.09 21.08 -24.27
C ASP A 105 -5.20 22.05 -25.47
N ARG A 106 -5.84 23.22 -25.28
CA ARG A 106 -5.92 24.29 -26.29
C ARG A 106 -4.55 24.86 -26.73
N PHE A 107 -3.51 24.68 -25.93
CA PHE A 107 -2.15 25.15 -26.21
C PHE A 107 -1.22 24.03 -26.71
N ILE A 108 -1.69 22.77 -26.73
CA ILE A 108 -0.86 21.61 -27.06
C ILE A 108 -1.41 20.96 -28.33
N SER A 109 -0.66 21.04 -29.43
CA SER A 109 -1.06 20.42 -30.70
C SER A 109 -0.83 18.90 -30.76
N SER A 110 0.14 18.37 -29.99
CA SER A 110 0.52 16.96 -30.04
C SER A 110 -0.20 16.11 -29.00
N ASP A 111 -0.95 15.10 -29.44
CA ASP A 111 -1.65 14.14 -28.59
C ASP A 111 -0.75 13.51 -27.54
N LEU A 112 0.45 13.09 -27.95
CA LEU A 112 1.47 12.54 -27.07
C LEU A 112 1.84 13.52 -25.94
N LEU A 113 2.13 14.78 -26.27
CA LEU A 113 2.52 15.78 -25.28
C LEU A 113 1.41 16.02 -24.26
N SER A 114 0.14 16.10 -24.70
CA SER A 114 -1.00 16.29 -23.77
C SER A 114 -1.17 15.11 -22.82
N ASN A 115 -1.07 13.87 -23.31
CA ASN A 115 -1.15 12.69 -22.45
C ASN A 115 0.05 12.59 -21.48
N LEU A 116 1.26 13.01 -21.89
CA LEU A 116 2.40 13.11 -20.99
C LEU A 116 2.19 14.19 -19.92
N PHE A 117 1.63 15.36 -20.28
CA PHE A 117 1.25 16.40 -19.33
C PHE A 117 0.17 15.93 -18.36
N GLU A 118 -0.82 15.16 -18.81
CA GLU A 118 -1.78 14.50 -17.92
C GLU A 118 -1.09 13.59 -16.92
N GLY A 119 -0.15 12.77 -17.40
CA GLY A 119 0.64 11.91 -16.56
C GLY A 119 1.42 12.67 -15.49
N LEU A 120 2.04 13.80 -15.87
CA LEU A 120 2.78 14.66 -14.96
C LEU A 120 1.87 15.32 -13.93
N ILE A 121 0.70 15.82 -14.34
CA ILE A 121 -0.32 16.40 -13.44
C ILE A 121 -0.79 15.34 -12.44
N ARG A 122 -1.10 14.12 -12.92
CA ARG A 122 -1.52 13.01 -12.06
C ARG A 122 -0.45 12.63 -11.05
N LEU A 123 0.82 12.51 -11.48
CA LEU A 123 1.95 12.24 -10.59
C LEU A 123 2.10 13.35 -9.56
N SER A 124 2.00 14.61 -9.98
CA SER A 124 2.09 15.77 -9.08
C SER A 124 0.97 15.77 -8.04
N ILE A 125 -0.27 15.47 -8.43
CA ILE A 125 -1.41 15.33 -7.52
C ILE A 125 -1.17 14.19 -6.52
N LEU A 126 -0.66 13.03 -6.97
CA LEU A 126 -0.33 11.92 -6.07
C LEU A 126 0.72 12.33 -5.03
N LEU A 127 1.83 12.91 -5.46
CA LEU A 127 2.90 13.33 -4.56
C LEU A 127 2.43 14.41 -3.57
N LEU A 128 1.70 15.41 -4.08
CA LEU A 128 1.13 16.47 -3.24
C LEU A 128 0.13 15.90 -2.24
N TYR A 129 -0.75 15.00 -2.66
CA TYR A 129 -1.71 14.35 -1.78
C TYR A 129 -1.01 13.59 -0.66
N LEU A 130 -0.04 12.72 -0.98
CA LEU A 130 0.70 11.94 0.02
C LEU A 130 1.44 12.84 1.00
N PHE A 131 2.04 13.92 0.50
CA PHE A 131 2.68 14.91 1.34
C PHE A 131 1.69 15.57 2.31
N LEU A 132 0.55 16.08 1.80
CA LEU A 132 -0.45 16.80 2.60
C LEU A 132 -1.13 15.91 3.64
N VAL A 133 -1.55 14.69 3.29
CA VAL A 133 -2.18 13.78 4.26
C VAL A 133 -1.18 13.34 5.33
N GLY A 134 0.10 13.21 4.96
CA GLY A 134 1.19 12.98 5.91
C GLY A 134 1.48 14.15 6.85
N LEU A 135 0.75 15.28 6.75
CA LEU A 135 0.78 16.35 7.75
C LEU A 135 -0.24 16.15 8.87
N VAL A 136 -1.27 15.33 8.65
CA VAL A 136 -2.33 15.05 9.63
C VAL A 136 -1.77 14.15 10.74
N PRO A 137 -1.93 14.49 12.04
CA PRO A 137 -1.35 13.72 13.15
C PRO A 137 -1.68 12.22 13.14
N ASP A 138 -2.95 11.87 12.90
CA ASP A 138 -3.37 10.46 12.89
C ASP A 138 -2.73 9.68 11.74
N ILE A 139 -2.63 10.29 10.55
CA ILE A 139 -1.97 9.67 9.39
C ILE A 139 -0.45 9.58 9.61
N ARG A 140 0.17 10.57 10.26
CA ARG A 140 1.57 10.50 10.68
C ARG A 140 1.82 9.31 11.60
N ARG A 141 0.91 9.05 12.55
CA ARG A 141 0.97 7.89 13.44
C ARG A 141 0.86 6.58 12.65
N VAL A 142 -0.04 6.50 11.67
CA VAL A 142 -0.14 5.34 10.77
C VAL A 142 1.17 5.13 9.98
N PHE A 143 1.78 6.20 9.45
CA PHE A 143 3.06 6.12 8.76
C PHE A 143 4.23 5.74 9.69
N ALA A 144 4.16 6.07 10.98
CA ALA A 144 5.13 5.62 11.97
C ALA A 144 5.01 4.11 12.24
N TYR A 145 3.79 3.57 12.39
CA TYR A 145 3.58 2.11 12.46
C TYR A 145 4.04 1.38 11.21
N HIS A 146 3.87 1.98 10.03
CA HIS A 146 4.40 1.43 8.79
C HIS A 146 5.94 1.45 8.76
N GLY A 147 6.57 2.51 9.30
CA GLY A 147 8.02 2.55 9.53
C GLY A 147 8.48 1.48 10.51
N ALA A 148 7.72 1.22 11.58
CA ALA A 148 8.00 0.13 12.53
C ALA A 148 7.96 -1.24 11.85
N GLU A 149 6.95 -1.50 11.02
CA GLU A 149 6.86 -2.74 10.23
C GLU A 149 8.13 -2.96 9.38
N HIS A 150 8.55 -1.93 8.63
CA HIS A 150 9.75 -2.02 7.80
C HIS A 150 11.01 -2.32 8.62
N LYS A 151 11.24 -1.55 9.68
CA LYS A 151 12.42 -1.73 10.53
C LYS A 151 12.45 -3.11 11.17
N THR A 152 11.31 -3.58 11.68
CA THR A 152 11.21 -4.90 12.32
C THR A 152 11.46 -6.04 11.32
N ILE A 153 10.96 -5.92 10.09
CA ILE A 153 11.24 -6.91 9.04
C ILE A 153 12.72 -6.87 8.62
N ASP A 154 13.28 -5.68 8.40
CA ASP A 154 14.70 -5.54 8.02
C ASP A 154 15.63 -6.07 9.11
N ALA A 155 15.33 -5.81 10.39
CA ALA A 155 16.06 -6.35 11.53
C ALA A 155 16.04 -7.89 11.52
N PHE A 156 14.85 -8.47 11.39
CA PHE A 156 14.69 -9.92 11.28
C PHE A 156 15.49 -10.53 10.13
N GLU A 157 15.43 -9.93 8.93
CA GLU A 157 16.12 -10.47 7.76
C GLU A 157 17.63 -10.32 7.80
N SER A 158 18.13 -9.32 8.51
CA SER A 158 19.56 -9.14 8.75
C SER A 158 20.10 -10.02 9.88
N GLY A 159 19.22 -10.74 10.60
CA GLY A 159 19.57 -11.52 11.78
C GLY A 159 19.87 -10.68 13.03
N ALA A 160 19.44 -9.41 13.04
CA ALA A 160 19.59 -8.53 14.20
C ALA A 160 18.61 -8.94 15.33
N PRO A 161 18.93 -8.63 16.60
CA PRO A 161 18.01 -8.82 17.71
C PRO A 161 16.68 -8.08 17.48
N LEU A 162 15.56 -8.74 17.81
CA LEU A 162 14.22 -8.15 17.73
C LEU A 162 13.86 -7.37 19.00
N ASP A 163 14.79 -6.58 19.49
CA ASP A 163 14.61 -5.60 20.56
C ASP A 163 14.60 -4.17 19.99
N ALA A 164 14.26 -3.19 20.84
CA ALA A 164 14.12 -1.80 20.41
C ALA A 164 15.42 -1.24 19.79
N GLU A 165 16.57 -1.56 20.39
CA GLU A 165 17.88 -1.09 19.94
C GLU A 165 18.22 -1.68 18.56
N GLY A 166 18.14 -3.00 18.42
CA GLY A 166 18.42 -3.71 17.18
C GLY A 166 17.51 -3.25 16.04
N ILE A 167 16.22 -3.05 16.29
CA ILE A 167 15.25 -2.62 15.28
C ILE A 167 15.45 -1.15 14.90
N SER A 168 15.70 -0.27 15.87
CA SER A 168 15.79 1.18 15.63
C SER A 168 16.88 1.59 14.62
N ALA A 169 17.96 0.80 14.53
CA ALA A 169 19.08 1.01 13.63
C ALA A 169 18.75 0.81 12.14
N HIS A 170 17.63 0.16 11.81
CA HIS A 170 17.23 -0.11 10.44
C HIS A 170 16.51 1.08 9.78
N SER A 171 16.41 1.03 8.45
CA SER A 171 15.78 2.05 7.62
C SER A 171 14.25 1.95 7.70
N THR A 172 13.57 3.10 7.61
CA THR A 172 12.11 3.13 7.38
C THR A 172 11.72 2.86 5.93
N ALA A 173 12.69 2.72 5.02
CA ALA A 173 12.48 2.38 3.62
C ALA A 173 12.94 0.94 3.34
N HIS A 174 12.07 0.17 2.72
CA HIS A 174 12.20 -1.27 2.53
C HIS A 174 11.90 -1.68 1.08
N ALA A 175 12.76 -2.53 0.48
CA ALA A 175 12.69 -2.86 -0.95
C ALA A 175 11.43 -3.66 -1.36
N ARG A 176 10.89 -4.49 -0.45
CA ARG A 176 9.65 -5.25 -0.68
C ARG A 176 8.36 -4.50 -0.28
N CYS A 177 8.46 -3.23 0.10
CA CYS A 177 7.26 -2.47 0.45
C CYS A 177 6.34 -2.28 -0.76
N GLY A 178 5.05 -2.54 -0.56
CA GLY A 178 4.03 -2.36 -1.59
C GLY A 178 3.75 -0.90 -1.95
N THR A 179 4.21 0.11 -1.21
CA THR A 179 3.92 1.52 -1.53
C THR A 179 4.54 1.99 -2.86
N SER A 180 5.67 1.39 -3.26
CA SER A 180 6.24 1.58 -4.60
C SER A 180 5.28 1.16 -5.73
N PHE A 181 4.31 0.29 -5.44
CA PHE A 181 3.27 -0.14 -6.39
C PHE A 181 2.47 1.06 -6.91
N LEU A 182 2.11 2.03 -6.06
CA LEU A 182 1.35 3.20 -6.47
C LEU A 182 2.11 4.04 -7.51
N LEU A 183 3.42 4.23 -7.30
CA LEU A 183 4.27 4.93 -8.26
C LEU A 183 4.32 4.19 -9.59
N ILE A 184 4.53 2.87 -9.53
CA ILE A 184 4.62 2.01 -10.72
C ILE A 184 3.31 2.04 -11.50
N VAL A 185 2.16 1.96 -10.82
CA VAL A 185 0.82 2.08 -11.45
C VAL A 185 0.68 3.42 -12.16
N VAL A 186 1.06 4.53 -11.51
CA VAL A 186 1.00 5.84 -12.16
C VAL A 186 1.92 5.90 -13.37
N LEU A 187 3.19 5.53 -13.25
CA LEU A 187 4.16 5.60 -14.35
C LEU A 187 3.76 4.71 -15.53
N LEU A 188 3.31 3.48 -15.27
CA LEU A 188 2.80 2.59 -16.31
C LEU A 188 1.51 3.12 -16.93
N SER A 189 0.65 3.77 -16.14
CA SER A 189 -0.54 4.43 -16.69
C SER A 189 -0.16 5.55 -17.65
N VAL A 190 0.84 6.37 -17.32
CA VAL A 190 1.34 7.42 -18.23
C VAL A 190 1.86 6.81 -19.52
N LEU A 191 2.70 5.77 -19.41
CA LEU A 191 3.28 5.11 -20.57
C LEU A 191 2.22 4.49 -21.48
N ILE A 192 1.22 3.81 -20.91
CA ILE A 192 0.15 3.17 -21.68
C ILE A 192 -0.75 4.23 -22.33
N PHE A 193 -1.22 5.22 -21.57
CA PHE A 193 -2.15 6.24 -22.07
C PHE A 193 -1.50 7.25 -23.02
N ALA A 194 -0.17 7.40 -23.00
CA ALA A 194 0.57 8.22 -23.96
C ALA A 194 0.20 7.90 -25.43
N PHE A 195 -0.11 6.63 -25.73
CA PHE A 195 -0.44 6.14 -27.07
C PHE A 195 -1.94 6.08 -27.37
N PHE A 196 -2.82 6.47 -26.44
CA PHE A 196 -4.28 6.35 -26.60
C PHE A 196 -4.93 7.55 -27.32
N GLY A 197 -4.13 8.52 -27.77
CA GLY A 197 -4.62 9.73 -28.43
C GLY A 197 -5.50 10.57 -27.52
N ARG A 198 -6.42 11.33 -28.12
CA ARG A 198 -7.29 12.31 -27.44
C ARG A 198 -8.78 12.08 -27.70
N PRO A 199 -9.37 10.93 -27.30
CA PRO A 199 -10.80 10.71 -27.52
C PRO A 199 -11.66 11.70 -26.70
N PRO A 200 -12.98 11.78 -26.95
CA PRO A 200 -13.89 12.58 -26.14
C PRO A 200 -13.80 12.23 -24.65
N LEU A 201 -14.11 13.20 -23.78
CA LEU A 201 -13.90 13.10 -22.33
C LEU A 201 -14.47 11.81 -21.71
N VAL A 202 -15.69 11.43 -22.07
CA VAL A 202 -16.34 10.21 -21.57
C VAL A 202 -15.51 8.96 -21.90
N TRP A 203 -15.05 8.84 -23.14
CA TRP A 203 -14.22 7.72 -23.57
C TRP A 203 -12.83 7.73 -22.92
N ARG A 204 -12.26 8.91 -22.63
CA ARG A 204 -11.03 9.02 -21.84
C ARG A 204 -11.22 8.48 -20.42
N ILE A 205 -12.32 8.83 -19.77
CA ILE A 205 -12.63 8.36 -18.40
C ILE A 205 -12.85 6.84 -18.42
N VAL A 206 -13.72 6.36 -19.32
CA VAL A 206 -14.04 4.92 -19.43
C VAL A 206 -12.79 4.09 -19.71
N SER A 207 -11.94 4.52 -20.66
CA SER A 207 -10.71 3.77 -20.95
C SER A 207 -9.74 3.71 -19.77
N ARG A 208 -9.65 4.80 -18.99
CA ARG A 208 -8.81 4.85 -17.78
C ARG A 208 -9.30 3.92 -16.70
N LEU A 209 -10.61 3.90 -16.43
CA LEU A 209 -11.22 3.02 -15.43
C LEU A 209 -11.14 1.54 -15.85
N LEU A 210 -11.46 1.23 -17.11
CA LEU A 210 -11.43 -0.14 -17.63
C LEU A 210 -10.02 -0.74 -17.59
N LEU A 211 -8.98 0.08 -17.79
CA LEU A 211 -7.59 -0.39 -17.81
C LEU A 211 -6.94 -0.46 -16.43
N ILE A 212 -7.61 -0.03 -15.35
CA ILE A 212 -7.08 -0.16 -13.97
C ILE A 212 -6.64 -1.60 -13.66
N PRO A 213 -7.46 -2.65 -13.90
CA PRO A 213 -7.05 -4.02 -13.56
C PRO A 213 -5.87 -4.49 -14.40
N VAL A 214 -5.79 -4.09 -15.67
CA VAL A 214 -4.67 -4.45 -16.55
C VAL A 214 -3.37 -3.80 -16.05
N ILE A 215 -3.41 -2.49 -15.78
CA ILE A 215 -2.25 -1.75 -15.27
C ILE A 215 -1.82 -2.29 -13.91
N ALA A 216 -2.76 -2.59 -13.00
CA ALA A 216 -2.48 -3.16 -11.70
C ALA A 216 -1.82 -4.55 -11.80
N GLY A 217 -2.32 -5.41 -12.70
CA GLY A 217 -1.73 -6.72 -12.97
C GLY A 217 -0.29 -6.61 -13.47
N ILE A 218 -0.02 -5.74 -14.44
CA ILE A 218 1.34 -5.50 -14.97
C ILE A 218 2.24 -4.91 -13.89
N SER A 219 1.74 -3.94 -13.12
CA SER A 219 2.49 -3.30 -12.03
C SER A 219 2.91 -4.30 -10.97
N TYR A 220 2.03 -5.24 -10.62
CA TYR A 220 2.34 -6.29 -9.66
C TYR A 220 3.46 -7.21 -10.17
N GLU A 221 3.41 -7.60 -11.45
CA GLU A 221 4.48 -8.41 -12.04
C GLU A 221 5.82 -7.67 -12.05
N PHE A 222 5.81 -6.37 -12.33
CA PHE A 222 7.01 -5.55 -12.27
C PHE A 222 7.59 -5.48 -10.85
N VAL A 223 6.76 -5.21 -9.83
CA VAL A 223 7.18 -5.21 -8.42
C VAL A 223 7.77 -6.55 -8.03
N ARG A 224 7.09 -7.65 -8.37
CA ARG A 224 7.55 -9.01 -8.06
C ARG A 224 8.88 -9.32 -8.73
N PHE A 225 9.02 -8.98 -10.01
CA PHE A 225 10.27 -9.15 -10.74
C PHE A 225 11.41 -8.35 -10.11
N ALA A 226 11.15 -7.10 -9.75
CA ALA A 226 12.14 -6.23 -9.14
C ALA A 226 12.61 -6.76 -7.77
N ALA A 227 11.67 -7.26 -6.95
CA ALA A 227 11.98 -7.87 -5.68
C ALA A 227 12.84 -9.14 -5.82
N SER A 228 12.57 -10.00 -6.83
CA SER A 228 13.35 -11.23 -7.04
C SER A 228 14.70 -11.00 -7.71
N HIS A 229 14.97 -9.81 -8.25
CA HIS A 229 16.21 -9.45 -8.93
C HIS A 229 16.92 -8.25 -8.27
N SER A 230 16.73 -8.08 -6.97
CA SER A 230 17.29 -6.97 -6.18
C SER A 230 18.82 -6.91 -6.18
N HIS A 231 19.51 -7.99 -6.56
CA HIS A 231 20.97 -8.03 -6.72
C HIS A 231 21.46 -7.31 -8.01
N ASN A 232 20.59 -7.12 -9.00
CA ASN A 232 20.98 -6.50 -10.27
C ASN A 232 21.01 -4.95 -10.12
N PRO A 233 22.12 -4.28 -10.47
CA PRO A 233 22.25 -2.83 -10.30
C PRO A 233 21.21 -2.02 -11.10
N ALA A 234 20.82 -2.49 -12.30
CA ALA A 234 19.80 -1.83 -13.10
C ALA A 234 18.41 -1.91 -12.44
N VAL A 235 18.10 -3.06 -11.84
CA VAL A 235 16.85 -3.26 -11.08
C VAL A 235 16.85 -2.40 -9.82
N ARG A 236 17.97 -2.34 -9.09
CA ARG A 236 18.09 -1.44 -7.93
C ARG A 236 17.85 0.01 -8.32
N ALA A 237 18.47 0.48 -9.40
CA ALA A 237 18.27 1.84 -9.90
C ALA A 237 16.79 2.12 -10.26
N ALA A 238 16.09 1.15 -10.86
CA ALA A 238 14.68 1.28 -11.20
C ALA A 238 13.74 1.36 -9.98
N VAL A 239 14.14 0.77 -8.84
CA VAL A 239 13.33 0.76 -7.60
C VAL A 239 13.62 1.98 -6.72
N LEU A 240 14.76 2.66 -6.89
CA LEU A 240 15.14 3.85 -6.11
C LEU A 240 14.05 4.93 -6.04
N PRO A 241 13.37 5.32 -7.13
CA PRO A 241 12.28 6.29 -7.04
C PRO A 241 11.13 5.82 -6.15
N GLY A 242 10.82 4.51 -6.17
CA GLY A 242 9.83 3.91 -5.29
C GLY A 242 10.26 3.95 -3.82
N MET A 243 11.53 3.68 -3.53
CA MET A 243 12.08 3.83 -2.17
C MET A 243 12.07 5.29 -1.71
N ALA A 244 12.36 6.24 -2.60
CA ALA A 244 12.25 7.66 -2.28
C ALA A 244 10.80 8.05 -1.95
N LEU A 245 9.80 7.50 -2.65
CA LEU A 245 8.40 7.73 -2.35
C LEU A 245 8.03 7.26 -0.94
N GLN A 246 8.68 6.21 -0.41
CA GLN A 246 8.41 5.70 0.93
C GLN A 246 8.63 6.75 2.01
N SER A 247 9.56 7.70 1.80
CA SER A 247 9.76 8.83 2.70
C SER A 247 8.51 9.72 2.87
N LEU A 248 7.51 9.63 2.00
CA LEU A 248 6.22 10.30 2.14
C LEU A 248 5.19 9.46 2.92
N THR A 249 5.40 8.15 3.04
CA THR A 249 4.45 7.18 3.63
C THR A 249 4.99 6.41 4.83
N THR A 250 6.20 6.74 5.28
CA THR A 250 6.81 6.20 6.50
C THR A 250 7.34 7.32 7.38
N ARG A 251 7.34 7.09 8.68
CA ARG A 251 7.89 7.99 9.71
C ARG A 251 8.69 7.17 10.71
N GLU A 252 9.57 7.84 11.44
CA GLU A 252 10.30 7.22 12.53
C GLU A 252 9.31 6.80 13.64
N PRO A 253 9.26 5.51 14.01
CA PRO A 253 8.42 5.03 15.10
C PRO A 253 9.05 5.31 16.46
N ASP A 254 8.20 5.40 17.49
CA ASP A 254 8.66 5.29 18.87
C ASP A 254 8.81 3.81 19.29
N GLU A 255 9.46 3.57 20.43
CA GLU A 255 9.70 2.23 20.97
C GLU A 255 8.40 1.44 21.18
N SER A 256 7.33 2.10 21.61
CA SER A 256 6.03 1.45 21.85
C SER A 256 5.39 0.92 20.56
N MET A 257 5.71 1.53 19.41
CA MET A 257 5.29 1.04 18.09
C MET A 257 6.15 -0.12 17.61
N LEU A 258 7.44 -0.14 17.95
CA LEU A 258 8.33 -1.27 17.65
C LEU A 258 7.88 -2.53 18.39
N GLU A 259 7.50 -2.41 19.67
CA GLU A 259 6.91 -3.51 20.44
C GLU A 259 5.67 -4.11 19.76
N VAL A 260 4.78 -3.25 19.26
CA VAL A 260 3.57 -3.69 18.53
C VAL A 260 3.95 -4.40 17.23
N ALA A 261 4.94 -3.90 16.50
CA ALA A 261 5.42 -4.53 15.27
C ALA A 261 6.02 -5.91 15.54
N VAL A 262 6.84 -6.06 16.58
CA VAL A 262 7.41 -7.36 17.01
C VAL A 262 6.31 -8.32 17.46
N ALA A 263 5.35 -7.85 18.27
CA ALA A 263 4.22 -8.66 18.72
C ALA A 263 3.36 -9.18 17.56
N ALA A 264 3.24 -8.41 16.48
CA ALA A 264 2.59 -8.87 15.25
C ALA A 264 3.47 -9.82 14.42
N LEU A 265 4.80 -9.66 14.43
CA LEU A 265 5.70 -10.46 13.58
C LEU A 265 5.89 -11.89 14.12
N LYS A 266 6.15 -12.05 15.42
CA LYS A 266 6.50 -13.36 16.01
C LYS A 266 5.49 -14.48 15.69
N PRO A 267 4.16 -14.31 15.87
CA PRO A 267 3.19 -15.37 15.59
C PRO A 267 3.18 -15.81 14.12
N VAL A 268 3.47 -14.87 13.22
CA VAL A 268 3.56 -15.14 11.78
C VAL A 268 4.79 -15.99 11.48
N LEU A 269 5.94 -15.66 12.08
CA LEU A 269 7.17 -16.45 11.93
C LEU A 269 7.04 -17.86 12.51
N VAL A 270 6.37 -18.01 13.65
CA VAL A 270 6.06 -19.32 14.25
C VAL A 270 5.19 -20.15 13.31
N SER A 271 4.11 -19.57 12.78
CA SER A 271 3.21 -20.27 11.82
C SER A 271 3.93 -20.68 10.54
N ASP A 272 4.83 -19.83 10.04
CA ASP A 272 5.65 -20.13 8.86
C ASP A 272 6.76 -21.17 9.16
N GLY A 273 6.98 -21.52 10.42
CA GLY A 273 7.98 -22.50 10.87
C GLY A 273 9.40 -21.96 10.90
N VAL A 274 9.55 -20.65 11.10
CA VAL A 274 10.85 -19.95 11.13
C VAL A 274 11.35 -19.73 12.56
N LEU A 275 10.44 -19.56 13.52
CA LEU A 275 10.72 -19.51 14.96
C LEU A 275 10.01 -20.68 15.66
N GLU A 276 10.55 -21.12 16.80
CA GLU A 276 9.88 -22.10 17.66
C GLU A 276 8.77 -21.44 18.51
N GLU A 277 7.78 -22.23 18.93
CA GLU A 277 6.73 -21.74 19.84
C GLU A 277 7.36 -21.32 21.19
N GLY A 278 7.37 -20.02 21.48
CA GLY A 278 7.85 -19.46 22.75
C GLY A 278 9.08 -18.55 22.64
N GLU A 279 9.68 -18.42 21.46
CA GLU A 279 10.71 -17.41 21.13
C GLU A 279 10.11 -16.04 20.79
#